data_AF-A0A382U8Z3-F1
#
_entry.id   AF-A0A382U8Z3-F1
#
_cell.length_a   1.000
_cell.length_b   1.000
_cell.length_c   1.000
_cell.angle_alpha   90.00
_cell.angle_beta   90.00
_cell.angle_gamma   90.00
#
_symmetry.space_group_name_H-M   'P 1'
#
loop_
_entity.id
_entity.type
_entity.pdbx_description
1 polymer ?
#
loop_
_entity_poly.entity_id
_entity_poly.type
_entity_poly.pdbx_seq_one_letter_code
_entity_poly.pdbx_strand_id
1 'polypeptide(L)'
;VDKTNTINTENITNMNFQQLKQDSQSQIESISQALAETQTKKESWGDDRIWKCERDKSGNGYAVIRLLPPSEGEDLPWVRIFSHGFQGKGGWYIENSLTTLNQDDPVSEF
;
A
#
# COMPACT_ATOMS: atom_id res chain seq x y z
N VAL A 1 22.81 44.19 -50.15
CA VAL A 1 21.63 44.95 -49.67
C VAL A 1 20.71 43.94 -49.03
N ASP A 2 20.89 43.75 -47.72
CA ASP A 2 20.16 42.78 -46.91
C ASP A 2 18.74 43.26 -46.65
N LYS A 3 17.76 42.37 -46.81
CA LYS A 3 16.39 42.56 -46.32
C LYS A 3 16.14 41.52 -45.24
N THR A 4 16.22 41.96 -43.99
CA THR A 4 15.89 41.19 -42.80
C THR A 4 14.39 40.89 -42.78
N ASN A 5 14.05 39.61 -42.65
CA ASN A 5 12.68 39.14 -42.46
C ASN A 5 12.39 39.13 -40.95
N THR A 6 11.74 40.16 -40.46
CA THR A 6 11.33 40.28 -39.05
C THR A 6 10.15 39.34 -38.80
N ILE A 7 10.42 38.21 -38.16
CA ILE A 7 9.42 37.22 -37.75
C ILE A 7 8.63 37.80 -36.56
N ASN A 8 7.29 37.82 -36.67
CA ASN A 8 6.35 38.16 -35.60
C ASN A 8 6.47 37.18 -34.43
N THR A 9 7.29 37.53 -33.42
CA THR A 9 7.56 36.75 -32.22
C THR A 9 6.49 36.89 -31.13
N GLU A 10 5.57 37.85 -31.23
CA GLU A 10 4.58 38.14 -30.18
C GLU A 10 3.38 37.18 -30.15
N ASN A 11 3.04 36.52 -31.27
CA ASN A 11 1.93 35.56 -31.33
C ASN A 11 2.32 34.12 -30.96
N ILE A 12 3.62 33.80 -30.99
CA ILE A 12 4.14 32.45 -30.71
C ILE A 12 4.31 32.22 -29.19
N THR A 13 4.56 33.29 -28.43
CA THR A 13 4.73 33.22 -26.97
C THR A 13 3.41 33.08 -26.20
N ASN A 14 2.31 33.63 -26.72
CA ASN A 14 1.02 33.62 -26.02
C ASN A 14 0.30 32.26 -26.12
N MET A 15 0.43 31.53 -27.24
CA MET A 15 -0.07 30.14 -27.34
C MET A 15 0.70 29.17 -26.44
N ASN A 16 2.00 29.41 -26.24
CA ASN A 16 2.85 28.55 -25.42
C ASN A 16 2.52 28.67 -23.91
N PHE A 17 2.21 29.88 -23.41
CA PHE A 17 1.86 30.06 -22.00
C PHE A 17 0.45 29.56 -21.65
N GLN A 18 -0.53 29.76 -22.54
CA GLN A 18 -1.88 29.24 -22.34
C GLN A 18 -1.91 27.71 -22.34
N GLN A 19 -1.11 27.07 -23.20
CA GLN A 19 -0.95 25.62 -23.23
C GLN A 19 -0.37 25.10 -21.91
N LEU A 20 0.72 25.72 -21.41
CA LEU A 20 1.30 25.37 -20.10
C LEU A 20 0.30 25.49 -18.95
N LYS A 21 -0.64 26.45 -19.03
CA LYS A 21 -1.70 26.63 -18.03
C LYS A 21 -2.79 25.54 -18.13
N GLN A 22 -3.18 25.13 -19.32
CA GLN A 22 -4.10 24.00 -19.52
C GLN A 22 -3.46 22.66 -19.11
N ASP A 23 -2.18 22.47 -19.44
CA ASP A 23 -1.43 21.28 -19.08
C ASP A 23 -1.25 21.17 -17.55
N SER A 24 -1.00 22.30 -16.86
CA SER A 24 -0.93 22.31 -15.39
C SER A 24 -2.28 22.06 -14.72
N GLN A 25 -3.39 22.53 -15.29
CA GLN A 25 -4.74 22.23 -14.78
C GLN A 25 -5.05 20.73 -14.88
N SER A 26 -4.75 20.10 -16.03
CA SER A 26 -4.95 18.65 -16.20
C SER A 26 -4.06 17.80 -15.29
N GLN A 27 -2.85 18.27 -14.99
CA GLN A 27 -1.97 17.63 -13.98
C GLN A 27 -2.50 17.77 -12.55
N ILE A 28 -3.08 18.92 -12.19
CA ILE A 28 -3.69 19.12 -10.87
C ILE A 28 -4.93 18.24 -10.70
N GLU A 29 -5.74 18.09 -11.75
CA GLU A 29 -6.89 17.19 -11.75
C GLU A 29 -6.47 15.74 -11.56
N SER A 30 -5.42 15.27 -12.25
CA SER A 30 -4.91 13.90 -12.09
C SER A 30 -4.33 13.65 -10.70
N ILE A 31 -3.61 14.62 -10.13
CA ILE A 31 -3.11 14.55 -8.74
C ILE A 31 -4.28 14.52 -7.75
N SER A 32 -5.33 15.31 -7.98
CA SER A 32 -6.51 15.36 -7.12
C SER A 32 -7.31 14.04 -7.16
N GLN A 33 -7.41 13.42 -8.34
CA GLN A 33 -8.01 12.09 -8.49
C GLN A 33 -7.20 11.01 -7.78
N ALA A 34 -5.87 10.98 -7.97
CA ALA A 34 -5.00 10.04 -7.27
C ALA A 34 -5.06 10.21 -5.74
N LEU A 35 -5.22 11.44 -5.27
CA LEU A 35 -5.42 11.73 -3.84
C LEU A 35 -6.78 11.23 -3.33
N ALA A 36 -7.85 11.40 -4.10
CA ALA A 36 -9.18 10.90 -3.76
C ALA A 36 -9.22 9.36 -3.72
N GLU A 37 -8.55 8.68 -4.66
CA GLU A 37 -8.38 7.22 -4.69
C GLU A 37 -7.54 6.69 -3.54
N THR A 38 -6.63 7.50 -2.99
CA THR A 38 -5.85 7.14 -1.79
C THR A 38 -6.66 7.35 -0.50
N GLN A 39 -7.67 8.23 -0.52
CA GLN A 39 -8.53 8.54 0.64
C GLN A 39 -9.74 7.61 0.78
N THR A 40 -10.07 6.82 -0.25
CA THR A 40 -11.01 5.71 -0.09
C THR A 40 -10.34 4.62 0.73
N LYS A 41 -10.42 4.80 2.06
CA LYS A 41 -10.08 3.83 3.09
C LYS A 41 -10.54 2.45 2.61
N LYS A 42 -9.59 1.60 2.19
CA LYS A 42 -9.85 0.18 1.94
C LYS A 42 -10.61 -0.32 3.16
N GLU A 43 -11.86 -0.70 2.95
CA GLU A 43 -12.67 -1.42 3.93
C GLU A 43 -11.78 -2.55 4.46
N SER A 44 -11.33 -2.40 5.70
CA SER A 44 -10.62 -3.45 6.41
C SER A 44 -11.68 -4.51 6.66
N TRP A 45 -11.75 -5.52 5.80
CA TRP A 45 -12.34 -6.82 6.11
C TRP A 45 -11.50 -7.46 7.23
N GLY A 46 -11.53 -6.84 8.41
CA GLY A 46 -10.88 -7.28 9.62
C GLY A 46 -11.89 -8.07 10.43
N ASP A 47 -11.50 -9.24 10.88
CA ASP A 47 -12.24 -9.94 11.91
C ASP A 47 -12.21 -9.10 13.20
N ASP A 48 -13.37 -8.66 13.68
CA ASP A 48 -13.52 -7.84 14.90
C ASP A 48 -12.94 -8.51 16.15
N ARG A 49 -12.73 -9.84 16.10
CA ARG A 49 -12.09 -10.61 17.17
C ARG A 49 -10.58 -10.41 17.24
N ILE A 50 -9.95 -9.90 16.18
CA ILE A 50 -8.50 -9.75 16.07
C ILE A 50 -8.14 -8.28 16.28
N TRP A 51 -7.60 -7.98 17.46
CA TRP A 51 -7.08 -6.65 17.74
C TRP A 51 -5.76 -6.38 17.00
N LYS A 52 -5.63 -5.18 16.43
CA LYS A 52 -4.40 -4.66 15.82
C LYS A 52 -4.09 -3.28 16.40
N CYS A 53 -2.82 -3.00 16.66
CA CYS A 53 -2.39 -1.69 17.13
C CYS A 53 -2.61 -0.64 16.04
N GLU A 54 -3.37 0.40 16.35
CA GLU A 54 -3.59 1.52 15.44
C GLU A 54 -2.33 2.39 15.34
N ARG A 55 -2.08 2.92 14.15
CA ARG A 55 -0.90 3.75 13.84
C ARG A 55 -1.33 5.15 13.45
N ASP A 56 -0.58 6.15 13.88
CA ASP A 56 -0.73 7.54 13.44
C ASP A 56 -0.30 7.71 11.96
N LYS A 57 -0.48 8.91 11.41
CA LYS A 57 -0.09 9.22 10.02
C LYS A 57 1.41 9.07 9.75
N SER A 58 2.24 9.16 10.79
CA SER A 58 3.68 8.97 10.73
C SER A 58 4.08 7.49 10.88
N GLY A 59 3.11 6.60 11.09
CA GLY A 59 3.31 5.17 11.25
C GLY A 59 3.75 4.76 12.66
N ASN A 60 3.65 5.63 13.66
CA ASN A 60 3.94 5.28 15.06
C ASN A 60 2.67 4.76 15.75
N GLY A 61 2.81 3.84 16.69
CA GLY A 61 1.69 3.32 17.48
C GLY A 61 2.17 2.91 18.87
N TYR A 62 1.30 3.04 19.88
CA TYR A 62 1.58 2.65 21.25
C TYR A 62 0.34 2.02 21.88
N ALA A 63 0.54 0.92 22.59
CA ALA A 63 -0.51 0.25 23.34
C ALA A 63 0.08 -0.43 24.57
N VAL A 64 -0.72 -0.52 25.64
CA VAL A 64 -0.42 -1.35 26.81
C VAL A 64 -1.40 -2.52 26.79
N ILE A 65 -0.88 -3.73 26.60
CA ILE A 65 -1.67 -4.96 26.57
C ILE A 65 -1.35 -5.85 27.75
N ARG A 66 -2.36 -6.58 28.24
CA ARG A 66 -2.21 -7.62 29.25
C ARG A 66 -2.51 -8.96 28.60
N LEU A 67 -1.53 -9.87 28.63
CA LEU A 67 -1.75 -11.24 28.23
C LEU A 67 -2.63 -11.95 29.26
N LEU A 68 -3.63 -12.67 28.79
CA LEU A 68 -4.52 -13.46 29.63
C LEU A 68 -3.85 -14.80 29.99
N PRO A 69 -4.22 -15.42 31.12
CA PRO A 69 -3.80 -16.78 31.43
C PRO A 69 -4.39 -17.80 30.42
N PRO A 70 -3.88 -19.05 30.41
CA PRO A 70 -4.41 -20.11 29.56
C PRO A 70 -5.92 -20.31 29.76
N SER A 71 -6.59 -20.71 28.69
CA SER A 71 -8.01 -21.09 28.73
C SER A 71 -8.18 -22.47 29.39
N GLU A 72 -9.41 -22.83 29.78
CA GLU A 72 -9.68 -24.14 30.38
C GLU A 72 -9.35 -25.27 29.39
N GLY A 73 -8.39 -26.12 29.76
CA GLY A 73 -7.98 -27.28 28.95
C GLY A 73 -6.70 -27.07 28.13
N GLU A 74 -6.09 -25.89 28.18
CA GLU A 74 -4.81 -25.59 27.52
C GLU A 74 -3.71 -25.29 28.54
N ASP A 75 -2.50 -25.81 28.31
CA ASP A 75 -1.34 -25.57 29.19
C ASP A 75 -0.65 -24.22 28.92
N LEU A 76 -0.84 -23.65 27.74
CA LEU A 76 -0.13 -22.46 27.26
C LEU A 76 -1.12 -21.34 26.91
N PRO A 77 -0.82 -20.07 27.26
CA PRO A 77 -1.70 -18.93 26.96
C PRO A 77 -1.51 -18.39 25.53
N TRP A 78 -0.79 -19.11 24.67
CA TRP A 78 -0.45 -18.70 23.31
C TRP A 78 -0.37 -19.91 22.38
N VAL A 79 -0.60 -19.65 21.09
CA VAL A 79 -0.46 -20.62 20.01
C VAL A 79 0.68 -20.20 19.11
N ARG A 80 1.51 -21.16 18.67
CA ARG A 80 2.55 -20.93 17.65
C ARG A 80 2.08 -21.51 16.33
N ILE A 81 2.07 -20.69 15.29
CA ILE A 81 1.70 -21.05 13.92
C ILE A 81 2.89 -20.73 13.02
N PHE A 82 3.23 -21.66 12.14
CA PHE A 82 4.18 -21.44 11.05
C PHE A 82 3.40 -21.26 9.75
N SER A 83 3.85 -20.35 8.89
CA SER A 83 3.21 -20.04 7.62
C SER A 83 4.24 -19.69 6.56
N HIS A 84 3.93 -19.99 5.30
CA HIS A 84 4.71 -19.61 4.14
C HIS A 84 4.07 -18.40 3.46
N GLY A 85 4.88 -17.40 3.15
CA GLY A 85 4.44 -16.17 2.47
C GLY A 85 5.49 -15.72 1.47
N PHE A 86 5.34 -16.08 0.19
CA PHE A 86 6.29 -15.67 -0.85
C PHE A 86 5.60 -15.45 -2.20
N GLN A 87 6.24 -14.65 -3.06
CA GLN A 87 5.76 -14.37 -4.41
C GLN A 87 6.58 -15.17 -5.42
N GLY A 88 5.96 -16.17 -6.05
CA GLY A 88 6.53 -16.96 -7.13
C GLY A 88 6.12 -16.46 -8.51
N LYS A 89 6.57 -17.15 -9.57
CA LYS A 89 6.16 -16.87 -10.96
C LYS A 89 4.64 -16.94 -11.18
N GLY A 90 3.93 -17.70 -10.34
CA GLY A 90 2.48 -17.86 -10.37
C GLY A 90 1.69 -16.89 -9.47
N GLY A 91 2.35 -15.95 -8.79
CA GLY A 91 1.71 -15.04 -7.84
C GLY A 91 2.09 -15.33 -6.38
N TRP A 92 1.24 -14.89 -5.46
CA TRP A 92 1.48 -15.04 -4.02
C TRP A 92 1.07 -16.44 -3.54
N TYR A 93 1.95 -17.07 -2.77
CA TYR A 93 1.65 -18.24 -1.95
C TYR A 93 1.64 -17.78 -0.48
N ILE A 94 0.47 -17.82 0.15
CA ILE A 94 0.26 -17.44 1.55
C ILE A 94 -0.54 -18.56 2.21
N GLU A 95 0.13 -19.50 2.86
CA GLU A 95 -0.50 -20.70 3.43
C GLU A 95 0.10 -21.08 4.79
N ASN A 96 -0.69 -21.74 5.63
CA ASN A 96 -0.21 -22.28 6.90
C ASN A 96 0.63 -23.55 6.68
N SER A 97 1.72 -23.67 7.44
CA SER A 97 2.64 -24.79 7.35
C SER A 97 2.20 -25.97 8.23
N LEU A 98 2.33 -27.18 7.69
CA LEU A 98 2.12 -28.45 8.39
C LEU A 98 3.13 -28.68 9.51
N THR A 99 4.27 -27.98 9.48
CA THR A 99 5.24 -27.97 10.59
C THR A 99 4.64 -27.48 11.90
N THR A 100 3.56 -26.69 11.86
CA THR A 100 2.77 -26.31 13.05
C THR A 100 2.26 -27.53 13.82
N LEU A 101 1.95 -28.61 13.10
CA LEU A 101 1.49 -29.89 13.66
C LEU A 101 2.62 -30.92 13.76
N ASN A 102 3.87 -30.50 13.58
CA ASN A 102 5.05 -31.37 13.46
C ASN A 102 4.92 -32.44 12.35
N GLN A 103 4.27 -32.08 11.24
CA GLN A 103 4.17 -32.93 10.05
C GLN A 103 5.10 -32.41 8.96
N ASP A 104 5.44 -33.32 8.03
CA ASP A 104 6.26 -33.00 6.87
C ASP A 104 5.53 -31.99 5.99
N ASP A 105 6.23 -30.90 5.66
CA ASP A 105 5.69 -29.80 4.88
C ASP A 105 6.47 -29.70 3.55
N PRO A 106 5.77 -29.79 2.40
CA PRO A 106 6.42 -29.83 1.10
C PRO A 106 7.17 -28.54 0.76
N VAL A 107 6.89 -27.42 1.42
CA VAL A 107 7.60 -26.14 1.21
C VAL A 107 8.83 -26.04 2.12
N SER A 108 8.85 -26.73 3.26
CA SER A 108 9.98 -26.71 4.20
C SER A 108 11.15 -27.58 3.76
N GLU A 109 10.97 -28.44 2.76
CA GLU A 109 12.02 -29.31 2.20
C GLU A 109 12.83 -28.65 1.07
N PHE A 110 12.51 -27.41 0.68
CA PHE A 110 13.16 -26.67 -0.42
C PHE A 110 14.17 -25.60 0.03
#